data_AF-A0A7K3HDF9-F1
#
_entry.id   AF-A0A7K3HDF9-F1
#
_cell.length_a   1.000
_cell.length_b   1.000
_cell.length_c   1.000
_cell.angle_alpha   90.00
_cell.angle_beta   90.00
_cell.angle_gamma   90.00
#
_symmetry.space_group_name_H-M   'P 1'
#
loop_
_entity.id
_entity.type
_entity.pdbx_description
1 polymer ?
#
loop_
_entity_poly.entity_id
_entity_poly.type
_entity_poly.pdbx_seq_one_letter_code
_entity_poly.pdbx_strand_id
1 'polypeptide(L)'
;VCLFALTRGGGALGTGDAYLAAGLLVCAAGYTEGGRLARVMPGWQVTAWALVACLPLTVPWLAVASAREPAVLTGHAVAGLLWLGVGSQFLGLVVWYRGMGVIGIARAGQFQLAQPLLTLVWAVLLLGEELDPAAPLTAAAVLVCIAVTQRAD
;
A
#
# COMPACT_ATOMS: atom_id res chain seq x y z
N VAL A 1 -11.14 6.43 10.18
CA VAL A 1 -9.92 5.84 10.79
C VAL A 1 -9.89 6.07 12.29
N CYS A 2 -9.87 7.32 12.79
CA CYS A 2 -9.86 7.58 14.24
C CYS A 2 -11.03 6.92 14.99
N LEU A 3 -12.26 6.98 14.45
CA LEU A 3 -13.41 6.31 15.06
C LEU A 3 -13.27 4.77 15.08
N PHE A 4 -12.69 4.18 14.03
CA PHE A 4 -12.44 2.74 13.94
C PHE A 4 -11.31 2.30 14.90
N ALA A 5 -10.23 3.09 14.99
CA ALA A 5 -9.15 2.86 15.94
C ALA A 5 -9.64 2.97 17.39
N LEU A 6 -10.52 3.93 17.69
CA LEU A 6 -11.13 4.07 19.01
C LEU A 6 -12.08 2.90 19.36
N THR A 7 -12.87 2.41 18.40
CA THR A 7 -13.85 1.33 18.66
C THR A 7 -13.24 -0.07 18.68
N ARG A 8 -12.19 -0.33 17.90
CA ARG A 8 -11.49 -1.64 17.87
C ARG A 8 -10.22 -1.68 18.73
N GLY A 9 -9.61 -0.54 19.06
CA GLY A 9 -8.39 -0.41 19.86
C GLY A 9 -8.61 -0.21 21.36
N GLY A 10 -9.85 -0.35 21.86
CA GLY A 10 -10.16 -0.23 23.29
C GLY A 10 -10.09 1.20 23.85
N GLY A 11 -10.14 2.23 22.99
CA GLY A 11 -10.23 3.63 23.40
C GLY A 11 -8.90 4.32 23.80
N ALA A 12 -7.76 3.65 23.69
CA ALA A 12 -6.44 4.24 23.98
C ALA A 12 -5.52 4.18 22.75
N LEU A 13 -4.73 5.24 22.55
CA LEU A 13 -3.70 5.26 21.52
C LEU A 13 -2.56 4.32 21.93
N GLY A 14 -2.38 3.25 21.16
CA GLY A 14 -1.32 2.27 21.37
C GLY A 14 -0.02 2.62 20.64
N THR A 15 1.05 1.91 20.97
CA THR A 15 2.32 1.99 20.23
C THR A 15 2.15 1.59 18.76
N GLY A 16 1.21 0.66 18.46
CA GLY A 16 0.84 0.29 17.10
C GLY A 16 0.28 1.46 16.29
N ASP A 17 -0.55 2.31 16.89
CA ASP A 17 -1.12 3.49 16.21
C ASP A 17 -0.02 4.51 15.86
N ALA A 18 0.97 4.67 16.75
CA ALA A 18 2.12 5.52 16.50
C ALA A 18 2.98 5.01 15.33
N TYR A 19 3.26 3.70 15.26
CA TYR A 19 3.96 3.12 14.13
C TYR A 19 3.17 3.25 12.82
N LEU A 20 1.85 3.08 12.87
CA LEU A 20 0.98 3.24 11.71
C LEU A 20 0.97 4.69 11.21
N ALA A 21 0.89 5.66 12.12
CA ALA A 21 0.97 7.08 11.77
C ALA A 21 2.34 7.45 11.17
N ALA A 22 3.44 6.99 11.79
CA ALA A 22 4.78 7.21 11.27
C ALA A 22 4.95 6.57 9.88
N GLY A 23 4.50 5.33 9.72
CA GLY A 23 4.52 4.61 8.45
C GLY A 23 3.72 5.33 7.36
N LEU A 24 2.54 5.86 7.70
CA LEU A 24 1.73 6.65 6.78
C LEU A 24 2.47 7.90 6.30
N LEU A 25 3.11 8.64 7.19
CA LEU A 25 3.86 9.85 6.85
C LEU A 25 5.06 9.53 5.95
N VAL A 26 5.83 8.49 6.29
CA VAL A 26 6.99 8.05 5.49
C VAL A 26 6.54 7.58 4.10
N CYS A 27 5.47 6.78 4.02
CA CYS A 27 4.91 6.33 2.74
C CYS A 27 4.39 7.51 1.92
N ALA A 28 3.62 8.43 2.50
CA ALA A 28 3.10 9.59 1.79
C ALA A 28 4.23 10.47 1.23
N ALA A 29 5.28 10.72 2.03
CA ALA A 29 6.46 11.46 1.60
C ALA A 29 7.17 10.73 0.44
N GLY A 30 7.44 9.43 0.60
CA GLY A 30 8.11 8.61 -0.43
C GLY A 30 7.34 8.54 -1.75
N TYR A 31 6.01 8.38 -1.70
CA TYR A 31 5.18 8.36 -2.92
C TYR A 31 5.12 9.72 -3.60
N THR A 32 5.03 10.81 -2.83
CA THR A 32 4.97 12.17 -3.36
C THR A 32 6.29 12.53 -4.04
N GLU A 33 7.42 12.22 -3.40
CA GLU A 33 8.75 12.43 -3.96
C GLU A 33 9.01 11.55 -5.19
N GLY A 34 8.64 10.27 -5.13
CA GLY A 34 8.74 9.38 -6.29
C GLY A 34 7.88 9.85 -7.47
N GLY A 35 6.66 10.33 -7.21
CA GLY A 35 5.79 10.93 -8.22
C GLY A 35 6.34 12.23 -8.81
N ARG A 36 7.07 13.03 -8.00
CA ARG A 36 7.78 14.22 -8.46
C ARG A 36 8.97 13.86 -9.35
N LEU A 37 9.80 12.90 -8.94
CA LEU A 37 10.92 12.39 -9.72
C LEU A 37 10.46 11.78 -11.05
N ALA A 38 9.32 11.08 -11.07
CA ALA A 38 8.75 10.49 -12.28
C ALA A 38 8.38 11.51 -13.38
N ARG A 39 8.39 12.82 -13.07
CA ARG A 39 8.20 13.90 -14.06
C ARG A 39 9.49 14.23 -14.82
N VAL A 40 10.65 13.96 -14.23
CA VAL A 40 11.97 14.32 -14.77
C VAL A 40 12.83 13.10 -15.10
N MET A 41 12.46 11.92 -14.60
CA MET A 41 13.09 10.64 -14.94
C MET A 41 12.05 9.55 -15.24
N PRO A 42 12.39 8.55 -16.07
CA PRO A 42 11.52 7.42 -16.32
C PRO A 42 11.14 6.68 -15.02
N GLY A 43 9.86 6.30 -14.87
CA GLY A 43 9.35 5.65 -13.66
C GLY A 43 10.11 4.37 -13.25
N TRP A 44 10.68 3.64 -14.21
CA TRP A 44 11.49 2.46 -13.91
C TRP A 44 12.82 2.81 -13.22
N GLN A 45 13.41 3.98 -13.53
CA GLN A 45 14.62 4.46 -12.86
C GLN A 45 14.31 4.89 -11.44
N VAL A 46 13.17 5.56 -11.22
CA VAL A 46 12.69 5.91 -9.87
C VAL A 46 12.60 4.65 -9.00
N THR A 47 11.93 3.62 -9.50
CA THR A 47 11.76 2.35 -8.77
C THR A 47 13.10 1.64 -8.56
N ALA A 48 13.95 1.57 -9.59
CA ALA A 48 15.26 0.90 -9.48
C ALA A 48 16.16 1.57 -8.44
N TRP A 49 16.25 2.90 -8.45
CA TRP A 49 17.03 3.64 -7.46
C TRP A 49 16.46 3.52 -6.04
N ALA A 50 15.13 3.51 -5.90
CA ALA A 50 14.49 3.25 -4.61
C ALA A 50 14.86 1.85 -4.06
N LEU A 51 14.84 0.82 -4.90
CA LEU A 51 15.26 -0.54 -4.50
C LEU A 51 16.73 -0.58 -4.08
N VAL A 52 17.62 0.08 -4.83
CA VAL A 52 19.05 0.15 -4.49
C VAL A 52 19.26 0.89 -3.16
N ALA A 53 18.53 1.96 -2.92
CA ALA A 53 18.59 2.70 -1.65
C ALA A 53 18.06 1.87 -0.47
N CYS A 54 17.11 0.96 -0.69
CA CYS A 54 16.55 0.08 0.33
C CYS A 54 17.44 -1.14 0.63
N LEU A 55 18.27 -1.62 -0.31
CA LEU A 55 19.17 -2.77 -0.11
C LEU A 55 19.99 -2.76 1.20
N PRO A 56 20.67 -1.67 1.60
CA PRO A 56 21.46 -1.66 2.83
C PRO A 56 20.63 -1.89 4.10
N LEU A 57 19.32 -1.69 4.05
CA LEU A 57 18.40 -1.95 5.16
C LEU A 57 17.74 -3.32 5.03
N THR A 58 17.31 -3.70 3.82
CA THR A 58 16.56 -4.95 3.60
C THR A 58 17.45 -6.19 3.68
N VAL A 59 18.71 -6.11 3.26
CA VAL A 59 19.63 -7.27 3.28
C VAL A 59 19.98 -7.69 4.72
N PRO A 60 20.41 -6.79 5.64
CA PRO A 60 20.62 -7.18 7.03
C PRO A 60 19.34 -7.68 7.70
N TRP A 61 18.21 -7.06 7.41
CA TRP A 61 16.92 -7.50 7.95
C TRP A 61 16.54 -8.91 7.47
N LEU A 62 16.78 -9.23 6.20
CA LEU A 62 16.59 -10.57 5.65
C LEU A 62 17.48 -11.60 6.35
N ALA A 63 18.74 -11.26 6.64
CA ALA A 63 19.66 -12.13 7.37
C ALA A 63 19.17 -12.41 8.80
N VAL A 64 18.68 -11.39 9.51
CA VAL A 64 18.09 -11.55 10.85
C VAL A 64 16.80 -12.37 10.81
N ALA A 65 15.93 -12.11 9.83
CA ALA A 65 14.66 -12.82 9.69
C ALA A 65 14.87 -14.30 9.38
N SER A 66 15.75 -14.62 8.42
CA SER A 66 16.08 -16.00 8.04
C SER A 66 16.77 -16.79 9.16
N ALA A 67 17.50 -16.13 10.06
CA ALA A 67 18.09 -16.76 11.24
C ALA A 67 17.04 -17.11 12.32
N ARG A 68 15.94 -16.36 12.40
CA ARG A 68 14.85 -16.61 13.36
C ARG A 68 13.82 -17.60 12.83
N GLU A 69 13.59 -17.57 11.52
CA GLU A 69 12.58 -18.38 10.87
C GLU A 69 13.13 -18.94 9.55
N PRO A 70 13.66 -20.19 9.56
CA PRO A 70 14.26 -20.80 8.38
C PRO A 70 13.22 -20.98 7.27
N ALA A 71 13.45 -20.34 6.13
CA ALA A 71 12.53 -20.44 4.99
C ALA A 71 12.73 -21.76 4.21
N VAL A 72 11.63 -22.43 3.89
CA VAL A 72 11.63 -23.59 2.98
C VAL A 72 11.45 -23.09 1.55
N LEU A 73 12.51 -23.18 0.75
CA LEU A 73 12.50 -22.76 -0.65
C LEU A 73 11.84 -23.84 -1.52
N THR A 74 10.51 -23.79 -1.62
CA THR A 74 9.76 -24.59 -2.59
C THR A 74 9.64 -23.84 -3.92
N GLY A 75 9.40 -24.56 -5.02
CA GLY A 75 9.13 -23.93 -6.32
C GLY A 75 7.95 -22.95 -6.27
N HIS A 76 6.93 -23.26 -5.46
CA HIS A 76 5.77 -22.39 -5.25
C HIS A 76 6.14 -21.11 -4.48
N ALA A 77 6.95 -21.23 -3.42
CA ALA A 77 7.42 -20.08 -2.65
C ALA A 77 8.30 -19.14 -3.49
N VAL A 78 9.20 -19.70 -4.32
CA VAL A 78 10.05 -18.93 -5.23
C VAL A 78 9.22 -18.24 -6.31
N ALA A 79 8.26 -18.94 -6.92
CA ALA A 79 7.36 -18.35 -7.91
C ALA A 79 6.53 -17.20 -7.31
N GLY A 80 6.00 -17.39 -6.09
CA GLY A 80 5.30 -16.35 -5.34
C GLY A 80 6.20 -15.14 -5.05
N LEU A 81 7.44 -15.37 -4.62
CA LEU A 81 8.40 -14.30 -4.35
C LEU A 81 8.75 -13.50 -5.62
N LEU A 82 8.98 -14.19 -6.75
CA LEU A 82 9.24 -13.54 -8.04
C LEU A 82 8.04 -12.75 -8.53
N TRP A 83 6.83 -13.31 -8.39
CA TRP A 83 5.61 -12.60 -8.74
C TRP A 83 5.41 -11.35 -7.89
N LEU A 84 5.58 -11.44 -6.57
CA LEU A 84 5.43 -10.32 -5.66
C LEU A 84 6.50 -9.24 -5.89
N GLY A 85 7.77 -9.63 -6.06
CA GLY A 85 8.87 -8.70 -6.23
C GLY A 85 8.93 -8.06 -7.62
N VAL A 86 8.91 -8.87 -8.68
CA VAL A 86 9.07 -8.39 -10.05
C VAL A 86 7.74 -7.94 -10.64
N GLY A 87 6.71 -8.79 -10.56
CA GLY A 87 5.41 -8.53 -11.16
C GLY A 87 4.65 -7.43 -10.43
N SER A 88 4.28 -7.69 -9.18
CA SER A 88 3.43 -6.80 -8.41
C SER A 88 4.16 -5.52 -7.99
N GLN A 89 5.33 -5.65 -7.33
CA GLN A 89 6.06 -4.47 -6.85
C GLN A 89 6.75 -3.72 -7.98
N PHE A 90 7.75 -4.30 -8.64
CA PHE A 90 8.57 -3.53 -9.58
C PHE A 90 7.76 -3.00 -10.77
N LEU A 91 7.13 -3.88 -11.56
CA LEU A 91 6.36 -3.46 -12.74
C LEU A 91 5.14 -2.61 -12.34
N GLY A 92 4.46 -2.96 -11.25
CA GLY A 92 3.36 -2.17 -10.70
C GLY A 92 3.79 -0.74 -10.38
N LEU A 93 4.90 -0.55 -9.66
CA LEU A 93 5.42 0.79 -9.33
C LEU A 93 5.90 1.55 -10.56
N VAL A 94 6.51 0.88 -11.56
CA VAL A 94 6.90 1.55 -12.81
C VAL A 94 5.69 2.18 -13.50
N VAL A 95 4.60 1.43 -13.64
CA VAL A 95 3.36 1.92 -14.25
C VAL A 95 2.71 2.97 -13.37
N TRP A 96 2.70 2.76 -12.06
CA TRP A 96 2.11 3.67 -11.08
C TRP A 96 2.80 5.03 -11.04
N TYR A 97 4.13 5.07 -10.91
CA TYR A 97 4.90 6.32 -10.93
C TYR A 97 4.74 7.07 -12.26
N ARG A 98 4.75 6.35 -13.39
CA ARG A 98 4.46 6.95 -14.68
C ARG A 98 3.04 7.54 -14.71
N GLY A 99 2.04 6.82 -14.21
CA GLY A 99 0.67 7.29 -14.08
C GLY A 99 0.61 8.59 -13.27
N MET A 100 1.22 8.61 -12.08
CA MET A 100 1.31 9.78 -11.21
C MET A 100 2.00 10.98 -11.87
N GLY A 101 3.03 10.74 -12.68
CA GLY A 101 3.69 11.78 -13.47
C GLY A 101 2.74 12.46 -14.46
N VAL A 102 1.80 11.69 -15.05
CA VAL A 102 0.82 12.17 -16.05
C VAL A 102 -0.41 12.82 -15.39
N ILE A 103 -1.05 12.15 -14.44
CA ILE A 103 -2.33 12.61 -13.85
C ILE A 103 -2.14 13.52 -12.62
N GLY A 104 -0.93 13.56 -12.05
CA GLY A 104 -0.62 14.27 -10.82
C GLY A 104 -0.89 13.47 -9.55
N ILE A 105 -0.15 13.81 -8.50
CA ILE A 105 -0.14 13.09 -7.21
C ILE A 105 -1.51 13.15 -6.52
N ALA A 106 -2.19 14.31 -6.56
CA ALA A 106 -3.50 14.49 -5.93
C ALA A 106 -4.58 13.56 -6.53
N ARG A 107 -4.63 13.44 -7.87
CA ARG A 107 -5.57 12.52 -8.55
C ARG A 107 -5.20 11.05 -8.32
N ALA A 108 -3.91 10.73 -8.25
CA ALA A 108 -3.48 9.38 -7.91
C ALA A 108 -3.91 8.95 -6.50
N GLY A 109 -3.90 9.89 -5.54
CA GLY A 109 -4.49 9.69 -4.21
C GLY A 109 -5.97 9.30 -4.28
N GLN A 110 -6.74 9.91 -5.19
CA GLN A 110 -8.14 9.55 -5.41
C GLN A 110 -8.33 8.12 -5.91
N PHE A 111 -7.47 7.68 -6.83
CA PHE A 111 -7.52 6.29 -7.29
C PHE A 111 -7.21 5.29 -6.17
N GLN A 112 -6.32 5.64 -5.23
CA GLN A 112 -6.08 4.78 -4.07
C GLN A 112 -7.28 4.69 -3.13
N LEU A 113 -8.16 5.70 -3.09
CA LEU A 113 -9.39 5.62 -2.28
C LEU A 113 -10.39 4.60 -2.85
N ALA A 114 -10.31 4.30 -4.14
CA ALA A 114 -11.09 3.22 -4.75
C ALA A 114 -10.51 1.82 -4.47
N GLN A 115 -9.20 1.73 -4.16
CA GLN A 115 -8.50 0.45 -4.01
C GLN A 115 -9.12 -0.46 -2.94
N PRO A 116 -9.40 -0.01 -1.69
CA PRO A 116 -10.01 -0.87 -0.67
C PRO A 116 -11.36 -1.48 -1.08
N LEU A 117 -12.15 -0.72 -1.85
CA LEU A 117 -13.48 -1.14 -2.30
C LEU A 117 -13.39 -2.15 -3.41
N LEU A 118 -12.50 -1.91 -4.37
CA LEU A 118 -12.22 -2.85 -5.44
C LEU A 118 -11.70 -4.16 -4.83
N THR A 119 -10.78 -4.09 -3.87
CA THR A 119 -10.31 -5.27 -3.13
C THR A 119 -11.45 -6.03 -2.46
N LEU A 120 -12.40 -5.34 -1.83
CA LEU A 120 -13.58 -5.96 -1.22
C LEU A 120 -14.46 -6.68 -2.26
N VAL A 121 -14.73 -6.02 -3.39
CA VAL A 121 -15.48 -6.61 -4.50
C VAL A 121 -14.76 -7.84 -5.04
N TRP A 122 -13.45 -7.75 -5.26
CA TRP A 122 -12.65 -8.88 -5.73
C TRP A 122 -12.61 -10.03 -4.72
N ALA A 123 -12.59 -9.75 -3.41
CA ALA A 123 -12.65 -10.78 -2.39
C ALA A 123 -13.96 -11.59 -2.46
N VAL A 124 -15.10 -10.92 -2.62
CA VAL A 124 -16.39 -11.61 -2.82
C VAL A 124 -16.40 -12.41 -4.12
N LEU A 125 -15.96 -11.79 -5.23
CA LEU A 125 -16.07 -12.41 -6.55
C LEU A 125 -15.09 -13.55 -6.80
N LEU A 126 -13.85 -13.45 -6.28
CA LEU A 126 -12.77 -14.41 -6.55
C LEU A 126 -12.57 -15.41 -5.42
N LEU A 127 -12.74 -14.99 -4.17
CA LEU A 127 -12.52 -15.84 -2.98
C LEU A 127 -13.84 -16.34 -2.39
N GLY A 128 -14.99 -15.83 -2.83
CA GLY A 128 -16.31 -16.25 -2.32
C GLY A 128 -16.54 -15.85 -0.87
N GLU A 129 -15.86 -14.81 -0.36
CA GLU A 129 -16.02 -14.38 1.02
C GLU A 129 -17.45 -13.86 1.28
N GLU A 130 -18.11 -14.42 2.29
CA GLU A 130 -19.36 -13.87 2.81
C GLU A 130 -19.07 -12.68 3.70
N LEU A 131 -19.33 -11.48 3.17
CA LEU A 131 -19.19 -10.25 3.94
C LEU A 131 -20.34 -10.12 4.92
N ASP A 132 -20.00 -9.97 6.20
CA ASP A 132 -20.92 -9.46 7.21
C ASP A 132 -21.57 -8.17 6.67
N PRO A 133 -22.90 -8.01 6.70
CA PRO A 133 -23.58 -6.80 6.21
C PRO A 133 -23.04 -5.48 6.80
N ALA A 134 -22.35 -5.52 7.94
CA ALA A 134 -21.61 -4.37 8.47
C ALA A 134 -20.45 -3.90 7.56
N ALA A 135 -19.76 -4.79 6.85
CA ALA A 135 -18.60 -4.47 6.02
C ALA A 135 -18.92 -3.57 4.81
N PRO A 136 -19.91 -3.89 3.94
CA PRO A 136 -20.27 -3.00 2.83
C PRO A 136 -20.85 -1.67 3.31
N LEU A 137 -21.59 -1.67 4.44
CA LEU A 137 -22.15 -0.45 5.03
C LEU A 137 -21.04 0.49 5.54
N THR A 138 -20.02 -0.07 6.20
CA THR A 138 -18.86 0.68 6.67
C THR A 138 -18.01 1.18 5.51
N ALA A 139 -17.83 0.36 4.47
CA ALA A 139 -17.14 0.74 3.24
C ALA A 139 -17.85 1.91 2.53
N ALA A 140 -19.18 1.87 2.43
CA ALA A 140 -20.00 2.96 1.90
C ALA A 140 -19.92 4.23 2.77
N ALA A 141 -19.94 4.11 4.10
CA ALA A 141 -19.79 5.25 5.00
C ALA A 141 -18.42 5.93 4.87
N VAL A 142 -17.34 5.14 4.76
CA VAL A 142 -15.98 5.63 4.53
C VAL A 142 -15.89 6.34 3.18
N LEU A 143 -16.47 5.76 2.13
CA LEU A 143 -16.59 6.36 0.80
C LEU A 143 -17.28 7.73 0.83
N VAL A 144 -18.42 7.81 1.51
CA VAL A 144 -19.19 9.07 1.63
C VAL A 144 -18.37 10.11 2.38
N CYS A 145 -17.71 9.73 3.49
CA CYS A 145 -16.81 10.61 4.22
C CYS A 145 -15.69 11.16 3.31
N ILE A 146 -15.01 10.27 2.58
CA ILE A 146 -13.97 10.63 1.63
C ILE A 146 -14.53 11.58 0.56
N ALA A 147 -15.67 11.25 -0.06
CA ALA A 147 -16.28 12.06 -1.10
C ALA A 147 -16.70 13.45 -0.60
N VAL A 148 -17.14 13.56 0.66
CA VAL A 148 -17.47 14.84 1.30
C VAL A 148 -16.21 15.66 1.56
N THR A 149 -15.15 15.07 2.10
CA THR A 149 -13.85 15.75 2.29
C THR A 149 -13.25 16.21 0.97
N GLN A 150 -13.33 15.37 -0.07
CA GLN A 150 -12.85 15.67 -1.42
C GLN A 150 -13.62 16.78 -2.14
N ARG A 151 -14.86 17.08 -1.71
CA ARG A 151 -15.67 18.17 -2.25
C ARG A 151 -15.54 19.48 -1.48
N ALA A 152 -14.89 19.44 -0.31
CA ALA A 152 -14.65 20.60 0.52
C ALA A 152 -13.33 21.34 0.15
N ASP A 153 -12.48 20.70 -0.65
CA ASP A 153 -11.29 21.26 -1.31
C ASP A 153 -11.59 21.64 -2.78
#